data_AF-A0A2N1UCV1-F1
#
_entry.id   AF-A0A2N1UCV1-F1
#
_cell.length_a   1.000
_cell.length_b   1.000
_cell.length_c   1.000
_cell.angle_alpha   90.00
_cell.angle_beta   90.00
_cell.angle_gamma   90.00
#
_symmetry.space_group_name_H-M   'P 1'
#
loop_
_entity.id
_entity.type
_entity.pdbx_description
1 polymer ?
#
loop_
_entity_poly.entity_id
_entity_poly.type
_entity_poly.pdbx_seq_one_letter_code
_entity_poly.pdbx_strand_id
1 'polypeptide(L)'
;MHLLNRITFGLLLISGVALYTGLNKIVSFTILLALIGLKLLFNKLSRIIDHSDLKTASLLIPCGSKNQDRSRFFLKLLVNLLATLGSLTILWQFYLMAQGQYLSAYEPLSHQIVCLGFSLGMLFYAIFAMRHIQSGEEQQHLQWYRAIGYFSVYHLLIFAMYFISTQLVGDESEMVNAFIDYGLYAGFFWLALVSAEFLVYFLRNLVLLLRGKITANLLPVPFFVSVVAAENSLKESLLKSIEAISGIDLAKSEIASFCLRIFEPVCIISAFMLWLLSSMVIVGPEQQAIFTRFGKFTETSAAGPGFYFKLPWPFAEVQVLDAYRIRTLNIGFEPDPKQRHMIWTKAHALKYFELIVGDGVEIIAIDCQVMYRIKDLYSYSKTLQNPEEFISATAYKLITQETVSARFDEIIARDRGELSMLIKTKLQAAADKMHLGVDVIEVVFLAMHPPLEIAEHFEDVISAQIDKLTFVLRANTEVLYNISMNKALAKGKELEAESYFLDETAKATGEANSLASRIIGYEYDPELARFRLRCENLQKVLTGKNLYVIDSSLMRQEDKIFLDISGQER
;
A
#
# COMPACT_ATOMS: atom_id res chain seq x y z
N MET A 1 50.27 1.89 -21.29
CA MET A 1 49.16 0.98 -21.63
C MET A 1 48.67 0.22 -20.40
N HIS A 2 49.58 -0.38 -19.62
CA HIS A 2 49.24 -1.03 -18.34
C HIS A 2 48.58 -0.11 -17.28
N LEU A 3 48.96 1.17 -17.18
CA LEU A 3 48.35 2.10 -16.23
C LEU A 3 46.88 2.38 -16.57
N LEU A 4 46.56 2.59 -17.86
CA LEU A 4 45.22 2.90 -18.33
C LEU A 4 44.28 1.69 -18.23
N ASN A 5 44.77 0.49 -18.58
CA ASN A 5 44.02 -0.75 -18.38
C ASN A 5 43.79 -1.07 -16.89
N ARG A 6 44.74 -0.73 -16.01
CA ARG A 6 44.55 -0.86 -14.55
C ARG A 6 43.53 0.14 -14.02
N ILE A 7 43.45 1.35 -14.59
CA ILE A 7 42.46 2.37 -14.23
C ILE A 7 41.06 1.99 -14.74
N THR A 8 40.91 1.53 -15.98
CA THR A 8 39.60 1.06 -16.48
C THR A 8 39.13 -0.21 -15.81
N PHE A 9 40.03 -1.17 -15.54
CA PHE A 9 39.70 -2.36 -14.76
C PHE A 9 39.35 -1.99 -13.31
N GLY A 10 40.09 -1.06 -12.69
CA GLY A 10 39.79 -0.52 -11.37
C GLY A 10 38.43 0.18 -11.32
N LEU A 11 38.09 1.00 -12.32
CA LEU A 11 36.78 1.65 -12.43
C LEU A 11 35.63 0.67 -12.63
N LEU A 12 35.84 -0.40 -13.42
CA LEU A 12 34.86 -1.49 -13.58
C LEU A 12 34.66 -2.27 -12.28
N LEU A 13 35.73 -2.53 -11.54
CA LEU A 13 35.70 -3.25 -10.26
C LEU A 13 35.04 -2.38 -9.18
N ILE A 14 35.34 -1.08 -9.14
CA ILE A 14 34.67 -0.10 -8.27
C ILE A 14 33.20 0.06 -8.65
N SER A 15 32.86 0.04 -9.94
CA SER A 15 31.47 0.08 -10.42
C SER A 15 30.71 -1.18 -10.04
N GLY A 16 31.34 -2.37 -10.10
CA GLY A 16 30.75 -3.63 -9.66
C GLY A 16 30.56 -3.70 -8.13
N VAL A 17 31.53 -3.20 -7.36
CA VAL A 17 31.42 -3.08 -5.90
C VAL A 17 30.36 -2.04 -5.50
N ALA A 18 30.26 -0.91 -6.20
CA ALA A 18 29.25 0.12 -5.94
C ALA A 18 27.83 -0.34 -6.31
N LEU A 19 27.68 -1.22 -7.31
CA LEU A 19 26.45 -1.94 -7.63
C LEU A 19 26.05 -2.91 -6.49
N TYR A 20 27.03 -3.59 -5.88
CA TYR A 20 26.80 -4.51 -4.77
C TYR A 20 26.47 -3.81 -3.44
N THR A 21 26.96 -2.58 -3.23
CA THR A 21 26.80 -1.86 -1.95
C THR A 21 25.73 -0.77 -1.94
N GLY A 22 24.88 -0.64 -2.98
CA GLY A 22 23.71 0.25 -2.97
C GLY A 22 24.01 1.75 -2.97
N LEU A 23 25.06 2.20 -3.67
CA LEU A 23 25.54 3.58 -3.58
C LEU A 23 25.00 4.48 -4.71
N ASN A 24 23.83 5.08 -4.44
CA ASN A 24 23.00 5.92 -5.33
C ASN A 24 23.70 7.02 -6.14
N LYS A 25 24.85 7.55 -5.70
CA LYS A 25 25.54 8.69 -6.36
C LYS A 25 26.88 8.33 -7.00
N ILE A 26 27.48 7.21 -6.63
CA ILE A 26 28.80 6.80 -7.12
C ILE A 26 28.67 6.21 -8.51
N VAL A 27 27.68 5.34 -8.72
CA VAL A 27 27.58 4.57 -9.96
C VAL A 27 27.36 5.48 -11.16
N SER A 28 26.53 6.52 -11.07
CA SER A 28 26.38 7.51 -12.13
C SER A 28 27.69 8.26 -12.41
N PHE A 29 28.46 8.60 -11.37
CA PHE A 29 29.74 9.28 -11.51
C PHE A 29 30.86 8.36 -12.03
N THR A 30 30.88 7.07 -11.65
CA THR A 30 31.84 6.07 -12.13
C THR A 30 31.50 5.60 -13.53
N ILE A 31 30.22 5.50 -13.91
CA ILE A 31 29.78 5.28 -15.29
C ILE A 31 30.21 6.47 -16.14
N LEU A 32 29.96 7.70 -15.70
CA LEU A 32 30.44 8.91 -16.40
C LEU A 32 31.98 8.88 -16.58
N LEU A 33 32.74 8.57 -15.53
CA LEU A 33 34.20 8.43 -15.59
C LEU A 33 34.67 7.27 -16.47
N ALA A 34 33.95 6.14 -16.49
CA ALA A 34 34.23 5.01 -17.36
C ALA A 34 33.97 5.36 -18.83
N LEU A 35 32.88 6.07 -19.12
CA LEU A 35 32.56 6.60 -20.44
C LEU A 35 33.63 7.60 -20.91
N ILE A 36 34.09 8.49 -20.04
CA ILE A 36 35.19 9.43 -20.31
C ILE A 36 36.53 8.69 -20.52
N GLY A 37 36.83 7.68 -19.70
CA GLY A 37 38.03 6.85 -19.86
C GLY A 37 38.03 6.03 -21.15
N LEU A 38 36.87 5.53 -21.56
CA LEU A 38 36.69 4.79 -22.81
C LEU A 38 36.78 5.72 -24.03
N LYS A 39 36.27 6.96 -23.93
CA LYS A 39 36.50 8.03 -24.94
C LYS A 39 37.99 8.22 -25.20
N LEU A 40 38.81 8.28 -24.15
CA LEU A 40 40.26 8.43 -24.26
C LEU A 40 40.93 7.20 -24.90
N LEU A 41 40.42 6.00 -24.62
CA LEU A 41 40.87 4.74 -25.22
C LEU A 41 40.52 4.66 -26.71
N PHE A 42 39.31 5.05 -27.09
CA PHE A 42 38.86 5.12 -28.48
C PHE A 42 39.64 6.16 -29.28
N ASN A 43 39.86 7.35 -28.71
CA ASN A 43 40.75 8.38 -29.29
C ASN A 43 42.16 7.83 -29.57
N LYS A 44 42.67 6.98 -28.68
CA LYS A 44 43.99 6.35 -28.84
C LYS A 44 44.00 5.24 -29.89
N LEU A 45 42.95 4.41 -29.94
CA LEU A 45 42.74 3.40 -30.98
C LEU A 45 42.60 4.02 -32.36
N SER A 46 41.82 5.10 -32.49
CA SER A 46 41.69 5.88 -33.73
C SER A 46 43.04 6.42 -34.21
N ARG A 47 43.89 6.91 -33.30
CA ARG A 47 45.25 7.37 -33.65
C ARG A 47 46.19 6.24 -34.06
N ILE A 48 46.04 5.05 -33.48
CA ILE A 48 46.84 3.86 -33.87
C ILE A 48 46.43 3.39 -35.26
N ILE A 49 45.13 3.42 -35.57
CA ILE A 49 44.58 3.07 -36.89
C ILE A 49 45.03 4.08 -37.97
N ASP A 50 45.12 5.37 -37.63
CA ASP A 50 45.65 6.42 -38.52
C ASP A 50 47.14 6.23 -38.87
N HIS A 51 47.94 5.59 -38.00
CA HIS A 51 49.38 5.42 -38.19
C HIS A 51 49.81 4.08 -38.80
N SER A 52 48.94 3.06 -38.84
CA SER A 52 49.26 1.82 -39.51
C SER A 52 49.05 1.96 -41.02
N ASP A 53 50.14 1.92 -41.80
CA ASP A 53 50.15 1.76 -43.26
C ASP A 53 49.44 0.45 -43.65
N LEU A 54 48.11 0.45 -43.63
CA LEU A 54 47.26 -0.69 -43.97
C LEU A 54 47.11 -0.77 -45.50
N LYS A 55 48.23 -1.03 -46.18
CA LYS A 55 48.27 -1.42 -47.61
C LYS A 55 47.43 -2.66 -47.93
N THR A 56 47.02 -3.43 -46.93
CA THR A 56 46.17 -4.63 -47.10
C THR A 56 44.67 -4.34 -47.07
N ALA A 57 44.23 -3.13 -46.73
CA ALA A 57 42.81 -2.80 -46.65
C ALA A 57 42.22 -2.12 -47.89
N SER A 58 43.04 -1.78 -48.89
CA SER A 58 42.59 -1.26 -50.19
C SER A 58 41.94 -2.32 -51.10
N LEU A 59 41.83 -3.56 -50.62
CA LEU A 59 41.29 -4.70 -51.37
C LEU A 59 39.76 -4.80 -51.40
N LEU A 60 39.04 -4.07 -50.54
CA LEU A 60 37.58 -4.22 -50.48
C LEU A 60 36.80 -3.36 -51.47
N ILE A 61 37.33 -2.22 -51.96
CA ILE A 61 36.66 -1.43 -53.02
C ILE A 61 37.70 -0.59 -53.79
N PRO A 62 37.86 -0.73 -55.13
CA PRO A 62 38.79 0.09 -55.90
C PRO A 62 38.29 1.55 -56.00
N CYS A 63 39.12 2.50 -55.57
CA CYS A 63 38.94 3.92 -55.85
C CYS A 63 39.28 4.20 -57.32
N GLY A 64 38.27 4.34 -58.17
CA GLY A 64 38.47 4.77 -59.56
C GLY A 64 37.17 4.82 -60.35
N SER A 65 36.39 5.90 -60.23
CA SER A 65 35.32 6.23 -61.20
C SER A 65 34.85 7.68 -61.06
N LYS A 66 34.56 8.33 -62.20
CA LYS A 66 33.99 9.69 -62.36
C LYS A 66 32.67 9.95 -61.61
N ASN A 67 32.08 8.94 -60.95
CA ASN A 67 30.88 9.05 -60.11
C ASN A 67 31.18 9.21 -58.59
N GLN A 68 32.42 9.58 -58.24
CA GLN A 68 32.88 9.68 -56.85
C GLN A 68 32.09 10.70 -56.00
N ASP A 69 31.57 11.78 -56.62
CA ASP A 69 30.82 12.79 -55.87
C ASP A 69 29.39 12.36 -55.57
N ARG A 70 28.74 11.63 -56.51
CA ARG A 70 27.41 11.04 -56.28
C ARG A 70 27.45 9.93 -55.24
N SER A 71 28.46 9.05 -55.30
CA SER A 71 28.62 7.98 -54.30
C SER A 71 28.92 8.53 -52.90
N ARG A 72 29.81 9.53 -52.79
CA ARG A 72 30.03 10.25 -51.52
C ARG A 72 28.76 10.93 -51.02
N PHE A 73 27.98 11.57 -51.89
CA PHE A 73 26.72 12.21 -51.52
C PHE A 73 25.67 11.20 -51.01
N PHE A 74 25.46 10.10 -51.73
CA PHE A 74 24.54 9.02 -51.31
C PHE A 74 24.97 8.42 -49.98
N LEU A 75 26.26 8.22 -49.77
CA LEU A 75 26.80 7.71 -48.52
C LEU A 75 26.56 8.70 -47.37
N LYS A 76 26.82 10.00 -47.55
CA LYS A 76 26.51 11.04 -46.55
C LYS A 76 25.02 11.09 -46.18
N LEU A 77 24.13 10.94 -47.17
CA LEU A 77 22.68 10.91 -46.95
C LEU A 77 22.27 9.68 -46.13
N LEU A 78 22.82 8.51 -46.47
CA LEU A 78 22.53 7.24 -45.80
C LEU A 78 23.05 7.23 -44.35
N VAL A 79 24.21 7.85 -44.08
CA VAL A 79 24.72 8.08 -42.72
C VAL A 79 23.76 8.89 -41.88
N ASN A 80 23.31 10.02 -42.41
CA ASN A 80 22.44 10.90 -41.67
C ASN A 80 21.06 10.25 -41.44
N LEU A 81 20.56 9.48 -42.40
CA LEU A 81 19.30 8.73 -42.27
C LEU A 81 19.40 7.67 -41.16
N LEU A 82 20.47 6.87 -41.14
CA LEU A 82 20.69 5.89 -40.06
C LEU A 82 20.84 6.59 -38.70
N ALA A 83 21.65 7.66 -38.62
CA ALA A 83 21.80 8.47 -37.41
C ALA A 83 20.45 9.00 -36.89
N THR A 84 19.54 9.40 -37.79
CA THR A 84 18.20 9.88 -37.42
C THR A 84 17.26 8.78 -36.97
N LEU A 85 17.36 7.58 -37.54
CA LEU A 85 16.60 6.42 -37.06
C LEU A 85 17.10 6.02 -35.66
N GLY A 86 18.42 6.06 -35.43
CA GLY A 86 19.05 5.95 -34.11
C GLY A 86 18.51 6.94 -33.10
N SER A 87 18.52 8.23 -33.43
CA SER A 87 18.05 9.28 -32.53
C SER A 87 16.56 9.16 -32.22
N LEU A 88 15.73 8.74 -33.17
CA LEU A 88 14.30 8.48 -32.96
C LEU A 88 14.05 7.31 -32.00
N THR A 89 14.81 6.21 -32.11
CA THR A 89 14.68 5.07 -31.18
C THR A 89 15.01 5.46 -29.74
N ILE A 90 16.04 6.29 -29.53
CA ILE A 90 16.44 6.78 -28.21
C ILE A 90 15.39 7.73 -27.63
N LEU A 91 14.87 8.66 -28.45
CA LEU A 91 13.82 9.59 -28.03
C LEU A 91 12.52 8.86 -27.65
N TRP A 92 12.18 7.80 -28.40
CA TRP A 92 11.05 6.92 -28.08
C TRP A 92 11.23 6.21 -26.74
N GLN A 93 12.40 5.65 -26.47
CA GLN A 93 12.69 5.00 -25.19
C GLN A 93 12.73 5.96 -24.02
N PHE A 94 13.31 7.15 -24.21
CA PHE A 94 13.28 8.20 -23.20
C PHE A 94 11.84 8.65 -22.89
N TYR A 95 10.97 8.72 -23.90
CA TYR A 95 9.56 9.03 -23.72
C TYR A 95 8.83 7.96 -22.90
N LEU A 96 9.08 6.67 -23.17
CA LEU A 96 8.51 5.57 -22.37
C LEU A 96 8.98 5.64 -20.91
N MET A 97 10.27 5.90 -20.68
CA MET A 97 10.81 6.12 -19.33
C MET A 97 10.17 7.31 -18.62
N ALA A 98 9.95 8.42 -19.32
CA ALA A 98 9.34 9.63 -18.75
C ALA A 98 7.88 9.41 -18.32
N GLN A 99 7.20 8.40 -18.84
CA GLN A 99 5.86 7.99 -18.41
C GLN A 99 5.86 7.08 -17.16
N GLY A 100 7.03 6.84 -16.57
CA GLY A 100 7.16 6.03 -15.34
C GLY A 100 7.11 4.52 -15.60
N GLN A 101 7.34 4.07 -16.83
CA GLN A 101 7.49 2.65 -17.14
C GLN A 101 8.94 2.20 -16.85
N TYR A 102 9.10 1.25 -15.94
CA TYR A 102 10.40 0.65 -15.62
C TYR A 102 10.88 -0.23 -16.78
N LEU A 103 12.05 0.10 -17.34
CA LEU A 103 12.59 -0.60 -18.52
C LEU A 103 12.90 -2.06 -18.22
N SER A 104 13.35 -2.35 -16.99
CA SER A 104 13.81 -3.68 -16.58
C SER A 104 12.71 -4.74 -16.45
N ALA A 105 11.46 -4.34 -16.22
CA ALA A 105 10.43 -5.24 -15.72
C ALA A 105 9.43 -5.77 -16.78
N TYR A 106 9.33 -5.19 -17.98
CA TYR A 106 8.18 -5.48 -18.87
C TYR A 106 8.45 -5.57 -20.39
N GLU A 107 9.70 -5.42 -20.86
CA GLU A 107 9.95 -5.56 -22.31
C GLU A 107 10.18 -7.02 -22.73
N PRO A 108 9.44 -7.53 -23.73
CA PRO A 108 9.67 -8.88 -24.24
C PRO A 108 11.08 -9.01 -24.86
N LEU A 109 11.72 -10.17 -24.69
CA LEU A 109 13.05 -10.50 -25.21
C LEU A 109 13.21 -10.17 -26.71
N SER A 110 12.13 -10.30 -27.49
CA SER A 110 12.11 -9.97 -28.92
C SER A 110 12.40 -8.49 -29.19
N HIS A 111 11.85 -7.57 -28.39
CA HIS A 111 12.10 -6.13 -28.52
C HIS A 111 13.58 -5.81 -28.23
N GLN A 112 14.13 -6.42 -27.17
CA GLN A 112 15.53 -6.23 -26.78
C GLN A 112 16.51 -6.70 -27.86
N ILE A 113 16.25 -7.84 -28.51
CA ILE A 113 17.08 -8.37 -29.60
C ILE A 113 17.05 -7.45 -30.82
N VAL A 114 15.87 -6.92 -31.17
CA VAL A 114 15.72 -6.00 -32.32
C VAL A 114 16.48 -4.70 -32.07
N CYS A 115 16.37 -4.10 -30.88
CA CYS A 115 17.11 -2.90 -30.53
C CYS A 115 18.63 -3.14 -30.49
N LEU A 116 19.07 -4.29 -29.97
CA LEU A 116 20.48 -4.67 -29.97
C LEU A 116 21.02 -4.81 -31.40
N GLY A 117 20.27 -5.51 -32.29
CA GLY A 117 20.64 -5.62 -33.71
C GLY A 117 20.73 -4.27 -34.41
N PHE A 118 19.80 -3.36 -34.12
CA PHE A 118 19.81 -2.00 -34.67
C PHE A 118 21.01 -1.17 -34.16
N SER A 119 21.34 -1.27 -32.87
CA SER A 119 22.49 -0.58 -32.27
C SER A 119 23.85 -1.09 -32.81
N LEU A 120 23.98 -2.40 -33.05
CA LEU A 120 25.16 -2.99 -33.70
C LEU A 120 25.28 -2.55 -35.17
N GLY A 121 24.16 -2.47 -35.89
CA GLY A 121 24.12 -1.95 -37.25
C GLY A 121 24.57 -0.49 -37.34
N MET A 122 24.10 0.34 -36.40
CA MET A 122 24.52 1.74 -36.27
C MET A 122 26.02 1.89 -36.00
N LEU A 123 26.58 1.06 -35.12
CA LEU A 123 28.02 1.07 -34.82
C LEU A 123 28.87 0.63 -36.01
N PHE A 124 28.51 -0.48 -36.66
CA PHE A 124 29.21 -0.95 -37.86
C PHE A 124 29.25 0.15 -38.94
N TYR A 125 28.11 0.80 -39.14
CA TYR A 125 27.97 1.85 -40.12
C TYR A 125 28.73 3.14 -39.75
N ALA A 126 28.73 3.54 -38.48
CA ALA A 126 29.48 4.71 -38.02
C ALA A 126 31.00 4.52 -38.17
N ILE A 127 31.52 3.31 -37.89
CA ILE A 127 32.92 2.94 -38.15
C ILE A 127 33.23 3.00 -39.65
N PHE A 128 32.33 2.48 -40.49
CA PHE A 128 32.47 2.52 -41.94
C PHE A 128 32.48 3.96 -42.49
N ALA A 129 31.57 4.82 -42.02
CA ALA A 129 31.47 6.22 -42.39
C ALA A 129 32.71 7.03 -41.98
N MET A 130 33.20 6.81 -40.76
CA MET A 130 34.41 7.45 -40.24
C MET A 130 35.62 7.08 -41.10
N ARG A 131 35.76 5.80 -41.45
CA ARG A 131 36.86 5.29 -42.28
C ARG A 131 36.84 5.82 -43.71
N HIS A 132 35.67 5.91 -44.34
CA HIS A 132 35.57 6.38 -45.73
C HIS A 132 35.88 7.87 -45.87
N ILE A 133 35.53 8.68 -44.85
CA ILE A 133 35.65 10.14 -44.89
C ILE A 133 37.02 10.63 -44.43
N GLN A 134 37.76 9.85 -43.63
CA GLN A 134 39.18 10.11 -43.31
C GLN A 134 40.13 10.12 -44.53
N SER A 135 39.64 9.69 -45.71
CA SER A 135 40.38 9.77 -46.98
C SER A 135 40.32 11.13 -47.69
N GLY A 136 39.64 12.14 -47.12
CA GLY A 136 39.54 13.50 -47.68
C GLY A 136 40.15 14.59 -46.76
N GLU A 137 40.81 15.58 -47.35
CA GLU A 137 41.65 16.60 -46.66
C GLU A 137 40.90 17.67 -45.82
N GLU A 138 39.58 17.61 -45.64
CA GLU A 138 38.84 18.67 -44.92
C GLU A 138 38.61 18.34 -43.42
N GLN A 139 39.41 18.96 -42.56
CA GLN A 139 39.44 18.75 -41.09
C GLN A 139 38.10 19.03 -40.37
N GLN A 140 37.25 19.91 -40.89
CA GLN A 140 36.03 20.33 -40.20
C GLN A 140 34.87 19.33 -40.37
N HIS A 141 34.84 18.59 -41.48
CA HIS A 141 33.91 17.47 -41.67
C HIS A 141 34.22 16.29 -40.73
N LEU A 142 35.48 16.10 -40.36
CA LEU A 142 35.92 15.00 -39.49
C LEU A 142 35.27 15.02 -38.10
N GLN A 143 35.00 16.20 -37.53
CA GLN A 143 34.45 16.33 -36.18
C GLN A 143 33.01 15.81 -36.07
N TRP A 144 32.18 16.06 -37.08
CA TRP A 144 30.79 15.60 -37.12
C TRP A 144 30.68 14.07 -37.22
N TYR A 145 31.45 13.46 -38.12
CA TYR A 145 31.46 12.01 -38.29
C TYR A 145 32.08 11.29 -37.08
N ARG A 146 33.06 11.91 -36.42
CA ARG A 146 33.57 11.44 -35.13
C ARG A 146 32.49 11.47 -34.05
N ALA A 147 31.69 12.54 -33.97
CA ALA A 147 30.59 12.62 -33.03
C ALA A 147 29.54 11.53 -33.25
N ILE A 148 29.22 11.22 -34.51
CA ILE A 148 28.34 10.09 -34.88
C ILE A 148 28.96 8.75 -34.45
N GLY A 149 30.27 8.57 -34.66
CA GLY A 149 31.03 7.43 -34.16
C GLY A 149 30.89 7.27 -32.64
N TYR A 150 31.20 8.31 -31.88
CA TYR A 150 31.07 8.32 -30.43
C TYR A 150 29.65 8.03 -29.97
N PHE A 151 28.66 8.68 -30.57
CA PHE A 151 27.25 8.47 -30.29
C PHE A 151 26.82 7.01 -30.47
N SER A 152 27.25 6.36 -31.57
CA SER A 152 26.95 4.95 -31.81
C SER A 152 27.57 4.01 -30.78
N VAL A 153 28.78 4.32 -30.31
CA VAL A 153 29.48 3.53 -29.28
C VAL A 153 28.81 3.70 -27.91
N TYR A 154 28.46 4.93 -27.53
CA TYR A 154 27.75 5.20 -26.28
C TYR A 154 26.36 4.55 -26.28
N HIS A 155 25.66 4.60 -27.42
CA HIS A 155 24.39 3.94 -27.61
C HIS A 155 24.50 2.42 -27.40
N LEU A 156 25.45 1.75 -28.07
CA LEU A 156 25.65 0.31 -27.88
C LEU A 156 25.98 -0.05 -26.42
N LEU A 157 26.81 0.75 -25.75
CA LEU A 157 27.24 0.47 -24.38
C LEU A 157 26.08 0.60 -23.38
N ILE A 158 25.30 1.67 -23.48
CA ILE A 158 24.12 1.88 -22.61
C ILE A 158 23.09 0.77 -22.84
N PHE A 159 22.90 0.33 -24.08
CA PHE A 159 22.05 -0.82 -24.40
C PHE A 159 22.59 -2.15 -23.87
N ALA A 160 23.90 -2.37 -23.94
CA ALA A 160 24.52 -3.58 -23.37
C ALA A 160 24.36 -3.59 -21.84
N MET A 161 24.50 -2.45 -21.16
CA MET A 161 24.23 -2.33 -19.72
C MET A 161 22.76 -2.58 -19.40
N TYR A 162 21.83 -2.04 -20.19
CA TYR A 162 20.40 -2.31 -20.05
C TYR A 162 20.09 -3.82 -20.19
N PHE A 163 20.60 -4.47 -21.24
CA PHE A 163 20.41 -5.91 -21.48
C PHE A 163 21.03 -6.79 -20.38
N ILE A 164 22.19 -6.41 -19.86
CA ILE A 164 22.82 -7.12 -18.75
C ILE A 164 22.00 -6.94 -17.47
N SER A 165 21.48 -5.73 -17.22
CA SER A 165 20.68 -5.46 -16.03
C SER A 165 19.36 -6.21 -16.00
N THR A 166 18.68 -6.38 -17.14
CA THR A 166 17.43 -7.15 -17.22
C THR A 166 17.63 -8.65 -16.98
N GLN A 167 18.84 -9.18 -17.23
CA GLN A 167 19.17 -10.60 -17.04
C GLN A 167 19.73 -10.92 -15.63
N LEU A 168 20.31 -9.92 -14.95
CA LEU A 168 20.86 -10.08 -13.60
C LEU A 168 19.82 -9.86 -12.50
N VAL A 169 18.75 -9.13 -12.80
CA VAL A 169 17.67 -8.85 -11.87
C VAL A 169 16.73 -10.05 -11.81
N GLY A 170 17.04 -10.97 -10.90
CA GLY A 170 16.04 -11.85 -10.28
C GLY A 170 15.28 -11.09 -9.19
N ASP A 171 14.07 -11.55 -8.89
CA ASP A 171 12.95 -10.96 -8.13
C ASP A 171 13.21 -10.39 -6.70
N GLU A 172 14.45 -10.20 -6.25
CA GLU A 172 14.74 -10.14 -4.81
C GLU A 172 14.89 -8.72 -4.20
N SER A 173 14.85 -7.62 -4.97
CA SER A 173 14.98 -6.27 -4.39
C SER A 173 14.44 -5.11 -5.25
N GLU A 174 13.34 -4.49 -4.81
CA GLU A 174 12.80 -3.24 -5.39
C GLU A 174 13.81 -2.09 -5.41
N MET A 175 14.71 -2.02 -4.41
CA MET A 175 15.73 -0.98 -4.33
C MET A 175 16.79 -1.10 -5.44
N VAL A 176 17.19 -2.33 -5.78
CA VAL A 176 18.17 -2.58 -6.85
C VAL A 176 17.59 -2.21 -8.21
N ASN A 177 16.30 -2.49 -8.41
CA ASN A 177 15.59 -2.19 -9.67
C ASN A 177 15.45 -0.68 -9.87
N ALA A 178 14.95 0.04 -8.85
CA ALA A 178 14.86 1.49 -8.88
C ALA A 178 16.23 2.14 -9.16
N PHE A 179 17.30 1.61 -8.56
CA PHE A 179 18.65 2.12 -8.74
C PHE A 179 19.20 1.95 -10.16
N ILE A 180 19.05 0.75 -10.72
CA ILE A 180 19.43 0.45 -12.11
C ILE A 180 18.65 1.36 -13.07
N ASP A 181 17.36 1.53 -12.82
CA ASP A 181 16.48 2.33 -13.67
C ASP A 181 16.84 3.82 -13.62
N TYR A 182 17.17 4.40 -12.46
CA TYR A 182 17.66 5.79 -12.37
C TYR A 182 19.02 5.99 -13.06
N GLY A 183 19.92 5.01 -12.96
CA GLY A 183 21.22 5.04 -13.63
C GLY A 183 21.09 5.02 -15.16
N LEU A 184 20.24 4.14 -15.67
CA LEU A 184 19.92 4.06 -17.10
C LEU A 184 19.20 5.32 -17.58
N TYR A 185 18.28 5.86 -16.78
CA TYR A 185 17.55 7.09 -17.10
C TYR A 185 18.49 8.26 -17.35
N ALA A 186 19.49 8.46 -16.49
CA ALA A 186 20.49 9.51 -16.67
C ALA A 186 21.29 9.33 -17.98
N GLY A 187 21.65 8.09 -18.33
CA GLY A 187 22.35 7.77 -19.58
C GLY A 187 21.50 8.05 -20.82
N PHE A 188 20.25 7.58 -20.83
CA PHE A 188 19.31 7.81 -21.93
C PHE A 188 18.92 9.29 -22.07
N PHE A 189 18.82 10.04 -20.97
CA PHE A 189 18.59 11.49 -21.01
C PHE A 189 19.68 12.24 -21.79
N TRP A 190 20.96 11.96 -21.50
CA TRP A 190 22.07 12.58 -22.21
C TRP A 190 22.12 12.17 -23.68
N LEU A 191 21.86 10.89 -23.99
CA LEU A 191 21.75 10.43 -25.37
C LEU A 191 20.56 11.08 -26.09
N ALA A 192 19.44 11.31 -25.41
CA ALA A 192 18.26 11.98 -25.95
C ALA A 192 18.54 13.45 -26.30
N LEU A 193 19.30 14.17 -25.48
CA LEU A 193 19.76 15.54 -25.81
C LEU A 193 20.63 15.58 -27.06
N VAL A 194 21.62 14.69 -27.16
CA VAL A 194 22.48 14.57 -28.35
C VAL A 194 21.66 14.15 -29.58
N SER A 195 20.69 13.24 -29.39
CA SER A 195 19.76 12.76 -30.41
C SER A 195 18.88 13.88 -30.97
N ALA A 196 18.36 14.75 -30.09
CA ALA A 196 17.56 15.90 -30.47
C ALA A 196 18.38 16.89 -31.31
N GLU A 197 19.63 17.17 -30.93
CA GLU A 197 20.51 18.03 -31.74
C GLU A 197 20.81 17.43 -33.13
N PHE A 198 21.08 16.11 -33.20
CA PHE A 198 21.25 15.41 -34.47
C PHE A 198 20.04 15.54 -35.38
N LEU A 199 18.83 15.42 -34.81
CA LEU A 199 17.57 15.52 -35.54
C LEU A 199 17.34 16.96 -36.07
N VAL A 200 17.58 17.97 -35.23
CA VAL A 200 17.48 19.39 -35.64
C VAL A 200 18.46 19.70 -36.76
N TYR A 201 19.71 19.23 -36.66
CA TYR A 201 20.73 19.42 -37.67
C TYR A 201 20.37 18.71 -38.99
N PHE A 202 19.85 17.49 -38.92
CA PHE A 202 19.37 16.77 -40.09
C PHE A 202 18.22 17.48 -40.79
N LEU A 203 17.19 17.89 -40.04
CA LEU A 203 16.04 18.62 -40.59
C LEU A 203 16.48 19.92 -41.26
N ARG A 204 17.40 20.66 -40.64
CA ARG A 204 17.93 21.90 -41.21
C ARG A 204 18.70 21.66 -42.51
N ASN A 205 19.52 20.62 -42.58
CA ASN A 205 20.22 20.22 -43.81
C ASN A 205 19.26 19.72 -44.89
N LEU A 206 18.23 18.96 -44.53
CA LEU A 206 17.19 18.50 -45.45
C LEU A 206 16.42 19.69 -46.05
N VAL A 207 16.07 20.69 -45.25
CA VAL A 207 15.39 21.91 -45.72
C VAL A 207 16.29 22.73 -46.65
N LEU A 208 17.59 22.86 -46.34
CA LEU A 208 18.55 23.55 -47.21
C LEU A 208 18.74 22.82 -48.54
N LEU A 209 18.75 21.48 -48.50
CA LEU A 209 18.83 20.62 -49.68
C LEU A 209 17.60 20.78 -50.57
N LEU A 210 16.40 20.76 -49.99
CA LEU A 210 15.14 20.97 -50.71
C LEU A 210 15.02 22.37 -51.31
N ARG A 211 15.71 23.36 -50.74
CA ARG A 211 15.75 24.75 -51.24
C ARG A 211 16.83 25.00 -52.31
N GLY A 212 17.57 23.97 -52.73
CA GLY A 212 18.59 24.08 -53.78
C GLY A 212 19.80 24.96 -53.43
N LYS A 213 19.88 25.47 -52.20
CA LYS A 213 21.03 26.24 -51.70
C LYS A 213 22.02 25.28 -51.06
N ILE A 214 22.84 24.64 -51.89
CA ILE A 214 24.01 23.89 -51.41
C ILE A 214 25.11 24.91 -51.11
N THR A 215 25.02 25.58 -49.97
CA THR A 215 26.14 26.39 -49.49
C THR A 215 27.17 25.44 -48.87
N ALA A 216 28.37 25.41 -49.46
CA ALA A 216 29.52 24.68 -48.92
C ALA A 216 30.03 25.22 -47.58
N ASN A 217 29.51 26.36 -47.10
CA ASN A 217 29.89 26.92 -45.81
C ASN A 217 29.20 26.19 -44.66
N LEU A 218 30.04 25.57 -43.84
CA LEU A 218 29.69 24.74 -42.70
C LEU A 218 28.78 25.46 -41.71
N LEU A 219 27.70 24.76 -41.34
CA LEU A 219 26.96 25.08 -40.13
C LEU A 219 27.84 24.78 -38.90
N PRO A 220 27.80 25.62 -37.86
CA PRO A 220 28.54 25.36 -36.63
C PRO A 220 28.12 24.03 -36.02
N VAL A 221 29.08 23.30 -35.46
CA VAL A 221 28.82 22.05 -34.72
C VAL A 221 27.96 22.40 -33.50
N PRO A 222 26.80 21.73 -33.31
CA PRO A 222 25.92 21.99 -32.18
C PRO A 222 26.56 21.58 -30.84
N PHE A 223 26.02 22.12 -29.75
CA PHE A 223 26.70 22.22 -28.45
C PHE A 223 27.01 20.86 -27.83
N PHE A 224 26.05 19.94 -27.77
CA PHE A 224 26.29 18.63 -27.15
C PHE A 224 27.17 17.75 -28.04
N VAL A 225 27.04 17.86 -29.36
CA VAL A 225 27.89 17.16 -30.34
C VAL A 225 29.35 17.56 -30.21
N SER A 226 29.65 18.84 -30.02
CA SER A 226 31.04 19.30 -29.84
C SER A 226 31.64 18.77 -28.54
N VAL A 227 30.88 18.79 -27.43
CA VAL A 227 31.31 18.32 -26.11
C VAL A 227 31.64 16.84 -26.15
N VAL A 228 30.84 16.05 -26.85
CA VAL A 228 31.07 14.61 -27.05
C VAL A 228 32.30 14.37 -27.94
N ALA A 229 32.48 15.15 -29.01
CA ALA A 229 33.56 14.98 -29.99
C ALA A 229 34.90 15.68 -29.65
N ALA A 230 34.97 16.43 -28.54
CA ALA A 230 36.14 17.22 -28.16
C ALA A 230 37.43 16.36 -27.99
N GLU A 231 38.51 16.75 -28.68
CA GLU A 231 39.82 16.08 -28.64
C GLU A 231 40.74 16.52 -27.49
N ASN A 232 40.60 17.77 -27.01
CA ASN A 232 41.59 18.40 -26.12
C ASN A 232 41.08 18.57 -24.68
N SER A 233 40.07 19.42 -24.45
CA SER A 233 39.45 19.64 -23.12
C SER A 233 37.99 20.07 -23.23
N LEU A 234 37.18 19.78 -22.20
CA LEU A 234 35.75 20.14 -22.14
C LEU A 234 35.58 21.68 -22.18
N LYS A 235 36.54 22.42 -21.61
CA LYS A 235 36.60 23.89 -21.64
C LYS A 235 36.73 24.47 -23.04
N GLU A 236 37.67 23.97 -23.84
CA GLU A 236 37.87 24.44 -25.21
C GLU A 236 36.65 24.16 -26.10
N SER A 237 35.96 23.04 -25.86
CA SER A 237 34.75 22.71 -26.60
C SER A 237 33.56 23.56 -26.20
N LEU A 238 33.37 23.80 -24.90
CA LEU A 238 32.34 24.72 -24.40
C LEU A 238 32.56 26.13 -24.95
N LEU A 239 33.81 26.60 -24.93
CA LEU A 239 34.16 27.91 -25.42
C LEU A 239 33.87 28.03 -26.93
N LYS A 240 34.34 27.10 -27.76
CA LYS A 240 34.03 27.07 -29.20
C LYS A 240 32.54 26.96 -29.51
N SER A 241 31.76 26.29 -28.65
CA SER A 241 30.31 26.15 -28.84
C SER A 241 29.55 27.41 -28.48
N ILE A 242 29.95 28.07 -27.39
CA ILE A 242 29.37 29.37 -27.01
C ILE A 242 29.77 30.43 -28.04
N GLU A 243 31.00 30.41 -28.56
CA GLU A 243 31.42 31.25 -29.70
C GLU A 243 30.56 31.00 -30.93
N ALA A 244 30.30 29.73 -31.24
CA ALA A 244 29.48 29.35 -32.39
C ALA A 244 28.00 29.76 -32.26
N ILE A 245 27.47 29.80 -31.05
CA ILE A 245 26.07 30.20 -30.78
C ILE A 245 25.95 31.73 -30.66
N SER A 246 26.91 32.39 -29.99
CA SER A 246 26.87 33.82 -29.70
C SER A 246 27.48 34.69 -30.80
N GLY A 247 28.30 34.11 -31.70
CA GLY A 247 29.02 34.84 -32.75
C GLY A 247 30.16 35.72 -32.24
N ILE A 248 30.51 35.63 -30.94
CA ILE A 248 31.54 36.45 -30.28
C ILE A 248 32.77 35.57 -30.01
N ASP A 249 33.96 36.03 -30.41
CA ASP A 249 35.27 35.38 -30.15
C ASP A 249 35.61 35.45 -28.63
N LEU A 250 35.00 34.56 -27.84
CA LEU A 250 35.20 34.45 -26.39
C LEU A 250 36.60 33.94 -26.01
N ALA A 251 37.35 33.32 -26.93
CA ALA A 251 38.69 32.80 -26.72
C ALA A 251 39.71 33.89 -26.43
N LYS A 252 39.44 35.11 -26.91
CA LYS A 252 40.29 36.31 -26.70
C LYS A 252 39.82 37.16 -25.52
N SER A 253 38.67 36.85 -24.92
CA SER A 253 38.16 37.60 -23.78
C SER A 253 38.87 37.16 -22.49
N GLU A 254 39.57 38.10 -21.85
CA GLU A 254 40.22 37.87 -20.56
C GLU A 254 39.22 37.45 -19.48
N ILE A 255 37.97 37.92 -19.58
CA ILE A 255 36.89 37.60 -18.64
C ILE A 255 36.45 36.14 -18.80
N ALA A 256 36.29 35.66 -20.04
CA ALA A 256 35.84 34.28 -20.30
C ALA A 256 36.91 33.25 -19.91
N SER A 257 38.18 33.54 -20.21
CA SER A 257 39.31 32.69 -19.80
C SER A 257 39.51 32.68 -18.28
N PHE A 258 39.29 33.80 -17.59
CA PHE A 258 39.29 33.89 -16.12
C PHE A 258 38.15 33.07 -15.49
N CYS A 259 36.92 33.20 -15.99
CA CYS A 259 35.77 32.42 -15.51
C CYS A 259 35.99 30.91 -15.69
N LEU A 260 36.50 30.46 -16.84
CA LEU A 260 36.78 29.04 -17.09
C LEU A 260 37.97 28.50 -16.29
N ARG A 261 38.93 29.36 -15.89
CA ARG A 261 40.04 28.98 -15.00
C ARG A 261 39.56 28.82 -13.56
N ILE A 262 38.61 29.64 -13.11
CA ILE A 262 38.01 29.59 -11.77
C ILE A 262 36.94 28.51 -11.65
N PHE A 263 36.29 28.14 -12.75
CA PHE A 263 35.22 27.14 -12.76
C PHE A 263 35.64 25.80 -12.14
N GLU A 264 36.81 25.26 -12.51
CA GLU A 264 37.33 24.01 -11.94
C GLU A 264 37.54 24.06 -10.41
N PRO A 265 38.34 24.99 -9.85
CA PRO A 265 38.54 25.06 -8.40
C PRO A 265 37.24 25.40 -7.66
N VAL A 266 36.36 26.24 -8.21
CA VAL A 266 35.06 26.54 -7.56
C VAL A 266 34.15 25.31 -7.54
N CYS A 267 34.07 24.55 -8.62
CA CYS A 267 33.32 23.30 -8.64
C CYS A 267 33.91 22.27 -7.66
N ILE A 268 35.23 22.16 -7.56
CA ILE A 268 35.91 21.25 -6.62
C ILE A 268 35.65 21.69 -5.17
N ILE A 269 35.80 22.97 -4.86
CA ILE A 269 35.56 23.52 -3.52
C ILE A 269 34.09 23.39 -3.14
N SER A 270 33.17 23.68 -4.07
CA SER A 270 31.73 23.52 -3.87
C SER A 270 31.35 22.05 -3.62
N ALA A 271 31.89 21.12 -4.42
CA ALA A 271 31.70 19.69 -4.20
C ALA A 271 32.28 19.23 -2.85
N PHE A 272 33.44 19.76 -2.45
CA PHE A 272 34.04 19.48 -1.14
C PHE A 272 33.22 20.07 0.03
N MET A 273 32.65 21.26 -0.13
CA MET A 273 31.73 21.88 0.83
C MET A 273 30.45 21.06 0.97
N LEU A 274 29.84 20.62 -0.14
CA LEU A 274 28.68 19.74 -0.13
C LEU A 274 29.00 18.38 0.48
N TRP A 275 30.21 17.86 0.25
CA TRP A 275 30.71 16.65 0.88
C TRP A 275 30.88 16.83 2.40
N LEU A 276 31.39 17.97 2.85
CA LEU A 276 31.45 18.31 4.27
C LEU A 276 30.06 18.49 4.90
N LEU A 277 29.10 19.10 4.20
CA LEU A 277 27.72 19.21 4.68
C LEU A 277 27.07 17.84 4.93
N SER A 278 27.49 16.79 4.22
CA SER A 278 27.04 15.42 4.47
C SER A 278 27.45 14.85 5.85
N SER A 279 28.35 15.54 6.57
CA SER A 279 28.76 15.20 7.94
C SER A 279 27.75 15.62 9.01
N MET A 280 26.85 16.55 8.71
CA MET A 280 25.87 17.06 9.67
C MET A 280 24.62 16.18 9.67
N VAL A 281 24.20 15.72 10.85
CA VAL A 281 22.96 14.96 11.04
C VAL A 281 22.15 15.58 12.16
N ILE A 282 20.88 15.82 11.88
CA ILE A 282 19.88 16.33 12.83
C ILE A 282 18.93 15.19 13.13
N VAL A 283 18.78 14.85 14.41
CA VAL A 283 17.87 13.79 14.88
C VAL A 283 16.69 14.44 15.58
N GLY A 284 15.48 14.14 15.10
CA GLY A 284 14.24 14.68 15.65
C GLY A 284 13.89 14.13 17.05
N PRO A 285 12.94 14.76 17.77
CA PRO A 285 12.55 14.39 19.13
C PRO A 285 11.99 12.97 19.26
N GLU A 286 11.30 12.45 18.23
CA GLU A 286 10.73 11.09 18.21
C GLU A 286 11.69 10.05 17.58
N GLN A 287 12.88 10.50 17.20
CA GLN A 287 13.85 9.71 16.45
C GLN A 287 15.04 9.31 17.31
N GLN A 288 15.59 8.16 16.99
CA GLN A 288 16.90 7.75 17.45
C GLN A 288 17.78 7.44 16.24
N ALA A 289 19.07 7.72 16.37
CA ALA A 289 20.05 7.51 15.32
C ALA A 289 21.10 6.50 15.75
N ILE A 290 21.48 5.63 14.81
CA ILE A 290 22.62 4.73 14.96
C ILE A 290 23.70 5.10 13.96
N PHE A 291 24.90 5.24 14.49
CA PHE A 291 26.10 5.56 13.72
C PHE A 291 26.87 4.29 13.42
N THR A 292 26.96 3.95 12.14
CA THR A 292 27.85 2.91 11.65
C THR A 292 29.12 3.56 11.09
N ARG A 293 30.28 3.06 11.48
CA ARG A 293 31.58 3.52 10.98
C ARG A 293 32.25 2.35 10.28
N PHE A 294 32.58 2.50 9.00
CA PHE A 294 33.09 1.40 8.17
C PHE A 294 32.26 0.10 8.27
N GLY A 295 30.94 0.24 8.33
CA GLY A 295 30.01 -0.90 8.47
C GLY A 295 29.99 -1.56 9.86
N LYS A 296 30.78 -1.09 10.83
CA LYS A 296 30.69 -1.54 12.22
C LYS A 296 29.78 -0.60 13.01
N PHE A 297 28.87 -1.17 13.78
CA PHE A 297 28.10 -0.42 14.77
C PHE A 297 29.04 0.13 15.83
N THR A 298 28.99 1.45 16.06
CA THR A 298 29.73 2.04 17.17
C THR A 298 29.10 1.54 18.47
N GLU A 299 29.88 1.09 19.45
CA GLU A 299 29.37 0.52 20.72
C GLU A 299 28.60 1.52 21.59
N THR A 300 28.57 2.80 21.19
CA THR A 300 27.77 3.81 21.85
C THR A 300 26.29 3.56 21.55
N SER A 301 25.50 3.37 22.60
CA SER A 301 24.04 3.23 22.57
C SER A 301 23.37 4.28 21.69
N ALA A 302 22.21 3.92 21.11
CA ALA A 302 21.44 4.75 20.19
C ALA A 302 21.41 6.23 20.62
N ALA A 303 21.78 7.12 19.69
CA ALA A 303 21.86 8.53 19.98
C ALA A 303 20.46 9.13 19.99
N GLY A 304 20.11 9.79 21.10
CA GLY A 304 18.85 10.48 21.28
C GLY A 304 18.74 11.75 20.43
N PRO A 305 17.66 12.54 20.58
CA PRO A 305 17.44 13.75 19.79
C PRO A 305 18.56 14.77 20.00
N GLY A 306 19.04 15.34 18.90
CA GLY A 306 20.17 16.27 18.96
C GLY A 306 20.87 16.47 17.62
N PHE A 307 21.88 17.34 17.67
CA PHE A 307 22.76 17.62 16.55
C PHE A 307 24.04 16.79 16.68
N TYR A 308 24.35 15.99 15.67
CA TYR A 308 25.52 15.12 15.68
C TYR A 308 26.39 15.33 14.44
N PHE A 309 27.70 15.23 14.65
CA PHE A 309 28.68 15.19 13.57
C PHE A 309 29.09 13.74 13.31
N LYS A 310 28.92 13.29 12.06
CA LYS A 310 29.48 12.03 11.57
C LYS A 310 30.65 12.30 10.63
N LEU A 311 31.48 11.29 10.39
CA LEU A 311 32.43 11.36 9.28
C LEU A 311 31.63 11.48 7.97
N PRO A 312 32.08 12.31 7.02
CA PRO A 312 31.43 12.39 5.72
C PRO A 312 31.43 11.02 5.05
N TRP A 313 30.39 10.77 4.27
CA TRP A 313 30.25 9.55 3.48
C TRP A 313 31.52 9.37 2.60
N PRO A 314 32.16 8.19 2.51
CA PRO A 314 31.70 6.82 2.84
C PRO A 314 32.12 6.27 4.20
N PHE A 315 32.79 7.05 5.05
CA PHE A 315 33.42 6.50 6.25
C PHE A 315 32.44 6.24 7.39
N ALA A 316 31.33 6.98 7.42
CA ALA A 316 30.24 6.76 8.36
C ALA A 316 28.86 6.91 7.70
N GLU A 317 27.96 6.05 8.11
CA GLU A 317 26.55 6.05 7.74
C GLU A 317 25.69 6.19 9.00
N VAL A 318 24.49 6.75 8.83
CA VAL A 318 23.56 6.96 9.93
C VAL A 318 22.20 6.47 9.50
N GLN A 319 21.64 5.58 10.32
CA GLN A 319 20.25 5.17 10.21
C GLN A 319 19.46 5.92 11.28
N VAL A 320 18.53 6.77 10.83
CA VAL A 320 17.59 7.48 11.70
C VAL A 320 16.27 6.75 11.64
N LEU A 321 15.76 6.30 12.78
CA LEU A 321 14.52 5.54 12.87
C LEU A 321 13.62 6.18 13.93
N ASP A 322 12.33 6.24 13.65
CA ASP A 322 11.31 6.63 14.63
C ASP A 322 11.18 5.48 15.64
N ALA A 323 11.86 5.62 16.78
CA ALA A 323 11.91 4.57 17.81
C ALA A 323 10.71 4.63 18.75
N TYR A 324 10.26 5.85 19.09
CA TYR A 324 9.17 6.08 20.04
C TYR A 324 7.78 5.95 19.42
N ARG A 325 7.68 5.97 18.09
CA ARG A 325 6.42 5.81 17.38
C ARG A 325 5.94 4.36 17.43
N ILE A 326 4.67 4.17 17.77
CA ILE A 326 4.02 2.87 17.70
C ILE A 326 3.84 2.50 16.23
N ARG A 327 4.38 1.33 15.86
CA ARG A 327 4.26 0.75 14.53
C ARG A 327 3.21 -0.35 14.57
N THR A 328 2.43 -0.45 13.50
CA THR A 328 1.39 -1.45 13.34
C THR A 328 1.75 -2.36 12.18
N LEU A 329 1.75 -3.68 12.41
CA LEU A 329 1.89 -4.70 11.38
C LEU A 329 0.57 -5.41 11.22
N ASN A 330 0.07 -5.49 9.99
CA ASN A 330 -1.10 -6.29 9.66
C ASN A 330 -0.64 -7.73 9.42
N ILE A 331 -1.29 -8.67 10.09
CA ILE A 331 -1.04 -10.10 10.02
C ILE A 331 -2.31 -10.76 9.51
N GLY A 332 -2.19 -11.59 8.49
CA GLY A 332 -3.33 -12.36 7.98
C GLY A 332 -4.21 -11.64 6.96
N PHE A 333 -3.92 -10.38 6.65
CA PHE A 333 -4.59 -9.65 5.57
C PHE A 333 -3.76 -8.49 5.01
N GLU A 334 -4.05 -8.11 3.76
CA GLU A 334 -3.51 -6.91 3.13
C GLU A 334 -4.63 -5.86 2.96
N PRO A 335 -4.58 -4.73 3.69
CA PRO A 335 -5.69 -3.77 3.71
C PRO A 335 -5.88 -3.08 2.35
N ASP A 336 -7.14 -2.94 1.91
CA ASP A 336 -7.47 -2.05 0.78
C ASP A 336 -7.45 -0.59 1.25
N PRO A 337 -6.58 0.29 0.71
CA PRO A 337 -6.52 1.70 1.10
C PRO A 337 -7.82 2.48 0.86
N LYS A 338 -8.76 1.95 0.04
CA LYS A 338 -10.03 2.61 -0.28
C LYS A 338 -11.16 2.29 0.70
N GLN A 339 -11.07 1.23 1.50
CA GLN A 339 -12.14 0.81 2.41
C GLN A 339 -11.73 0.94 3.87
N ARG A 340 -12.53 1.67 4.66
CA ARG A 340 -12.28 1.92 6.10
C ARG A 340 -13.14 1.07 7.04
N HIS A 341 -14.18 0.40 6.54
CA HIS A 341 -15.11 -0.38 7.36
C HIS A 341 -14.91 -1.87 7.05
N MET A 342 -14.53 -2.66 8.06
CA MET A 342 -14.42 -4.11 7.96
C MET A 342 -15.75 -4.74 8.35
N ILE A 343 -16.41 -5.38 7.39
CA ILE A 343 -17.62 -6.20 7.60
C ILE A 343 -17.27 -7.62 7.18
N TRP A 344 -17.46 -8.59 8.09
CA TRP A 344 -17.08 -9.99 7.88
C TRP A 344 -17.78 -10.69 6.69
N THR A 345 -18.94 -10.19 6.23
CA THR A 345 -19.68 -10.70 5.06
C THR A 345 -19.26 -10.09 3.73
N LYS A 346 -18.28 -9.17 3.69
CA LYS A 346 -17.81 -8.53 2.44
C LYS A 346 -16.28 -8.50 2.39
N ALA A 347 -15.72 -8.53 1.17
CA ALA A 347 -14.29 -8.30 0.97
C ALA A 347 -13.89 -6.92 1.50
N HIS A 348 -12.92 -6.90 2.41
CA HIS A 348 -12.33 -5.76 3.11
C HIS A 348 -10.79 -5.78 3.08
N ALA A 349 -10.19 -6.80 2.46
CA ALA A 349 -8.76 -6.92 2.20
C ALA A 349 -8.51 -7.33 0.75
N LEU A 350 -7.35 -6.95 0.21
CA LEU A 350 -6.88 -7.37 -1.13
C LEU A 350 -6.48 -8.86 -1.13
N LYS A 351 -6.00 -9.36 0.01
CA LYS A 351 -5.62 -10.75 0.20
C LYS A 351 -5.90 -11.17 1.65
N TYR A 352 -6.46 -12.36 1.80
CA TYR A 352 -6.66 -13.02 3.09
C TYR A 352 -5.70 -14.20 3.20
N PHE A 353 -5.16 -14.41 4.39
CA PHE A 353 -4.42 -15.63 4.69
C PHE A 353 -5.35 -16.58 5.44
N GLU A 354 -5.69 -17.67 4.76
CA GLU A 354 -6.56 -18.71 5.31
C GLU A 354 -5.74 -19.66 6.17
N LEU A 355 -6.21 -19.88 7.39
CA LEU A 355 -5.61 -20.75 8.37
C LEU A 355 -6.46 -21.99 8.56
N ILE A 356 -5.78 -23.13 8.65
CA ILE A 356 -6.42 -24.41 8.97
C ILE A 356 -6.73 -24.45 10.47
N VAL A 357 -7.89 -25.01 10.80
CA VAL A 357 -8.38 -25.18 12.17
C VAL A 357 -8.52 -26.67 12.51
N GLY A 358 -8.12 -27.04 13.72
CA GLY A 358 -8.35 -28.37 14.28
C GLY A 358 -7.84 -29.55 13.43
N ASP A 359 -8.78 -30.37 12.97
CA ASP A 359 -8.53 -31.64 12.26
C ASP A 359 -8.17 -31.48 10.77
N GLY A 360 -8.14 -30.24 10.26
CA GLY A 360 -7.71 -29.96 8.90
C GLY A 360 -8.86 -29.81 7.89
N VAL A 361 -10.10 -29.92 8.33
CA VAL A 361 -11.28 -29.87 7.45
C VAL A 361 -11.81 -28.44 7.30
N GLU A 362 -11.63 -27.62 8.33
CA GLU A 362 -12.16 -26.26 8.41
C GLU A 362 -11.05 -25.21 8.22
N ILE A 363 -11.41 -24.10 7.60
CA ILE A 363 -10.52 -22.96 7.36
C ILE A 363 -11.14 -21.67 7.89
N ILE A 364 -10.28 -20.79 8.41
CA ILE A 364 -10.66 -19.49 8.97
C ILE A 364 -9.73 -18.41 8.46
N ALA A 365 -10.29 -17.26 8.08
CA ALA A 365 -9.55 -16.04 7.82
C ALA A 365 -9.47 -15.22 9.12
N ILE A 366 -8.25 -14.82 9.51
CA ILE A 366 -7.99 -14.05 10.73
C ILE A 366 -7.24 -12.78 10.38
N ASP A 367 -7.86 -11.66 10.73
CA ASP A 367 -7.28 -10.34 10.57
C ASP A 367 -6.75 -9.86 11.92
N CYS A 368 -5.42 -9.77 12.02
CA CYS A 368 -4.74 -9.39 13.24
C CYS A 368 -3.82 -8.18 13.01
N GLN A 369 -3.70 -7.30 14.01
CA GLN A 369 -2.75 -6.20 14.03
C GLN A 369 -1.80 -6.31 15.22
N VAL A 370 -0.51 -6.32 14.95
CA VAL A 370 0.52 -6.28 16.01
C VAL A 370 1.03 -4.86 16.14
N MET A 371 0.83 -4.27 17.31
CA MET A 371 1.32 -2.93 17.64
C MET A 371 2.58 -3.07 18.51
N TYR A 372 3.69 -2.53 18.02
CA TYR A 372 4.98 -2.60 18.71
C TYR A 372 5.72 -1.27 18.66
N ARG A 373 6.69 -1.10 19.55
CA ARG A 373 7.64 0.02 19.54
C ARG A 373 9.06 -0.48 19.72
N ILE A 374 10.02 0.32 19.26
CA ILE A 374 11.43 -0.02 19.38
C ILE A 374 11.90 0.45 20.76
N LYS A 375 12.30 -0.49 21.62
CA LYS A 375 12.82 -0.22 22.96
C LYS A 375 14.33 0.06 22.93
N ASP A 376 15.07 -0.73 22.16
CA ASP A 376 16.49 -0.55 21.93
C ASP A 376 16.79 -0.64 20.43
N LEU A 377 17.10 0.52 19.84
CA LEU A 377 17.39 0.61 18.42
C LEU A 377 18.66 -0.16 18.04
N TYR A 378 19.64 -0.26 18.96
CA TYR A 378 20.90 -0.94 18.67
C TYR A 378 20.66 -2.42 18.38
N SER A 379 19.98 -3.09 19.31
CA SER A 379 19.56 -4.48 19.14
C SER A 379 18.65 -4.66 17.92
N TYR A 380 17.70 -3.75 17.69
CA TYR A 380 16.78 -3.82 16.55
C TYR A 380 17.48 -3.84 15.20
N SER A 381 18.48 -2.97 15.01
CA SER A 381 19.23 -2.84 13.75
C SER A 381 20.33 -3.88 13.55
N LYS A 382 20.86 -4.45 14.64
CA LYS A 382 22.02 -5.34 14.61
C LYS A 382 21.64 -6.81 14.52
N THR A 383 20.55 -7.20 15.19
CA THR A 383 20.17 -8.60 15.35
C THR A 383 19.66 -9.21 14.05
N LEU A 384 18.78 -8.51 13.32
CA LEU A 384 18.16 -8.99 12.09
C LEU A 384 18.14 -7.90 11.03
N GLN A 385 18.25 -8.31 9.77
CA GLN A 385 18.13 -7.40 8.62
C GLN A 385 16.70 -6.87 8.47
N ASN A 386 15.71 -7.76 8.57
CA ASN A 386 14.27 -7.45 8.49
C ASN A 386 13.56 -7.86 9.80
N PRO A 387 13.63 -7.04 10.86
CA PRO A 387 12.96 -7.34 12.13
C PRO A 387 11.43 -7.37 12.02
N GLU A 388 10.84 -6.56 11.13
CA GLU A 388 9.39 -6.49 10.93
C GLU A 388 8.84 -7.80 10.37
N GLU A 389 9.55 -8.40 9.41
CA GLU A 389 9.23 -9.70 8.81
C GLU A 389 9.34 -10.84 9.83
N PHE A 390 10.32 -10.78 10.72
CA PHE A 390 10.43 -11.75 11.81
C PHE A 390 9.25 -11.66 12.78
N ILE A 391 8.85 -10.44 13.16
CA ILE A 391 7.69 -10.23 14.05
C ILE A 391 6.42 -10.74 13.35
N SER A 392 6.22 -10.41 12.07
CA SER A 392 5.03 -10.83 11.34
C SER A 392 4.97 -12.34 11.13
N ALA A 393 6.07 -12.98 10.73
CA ALA A 393 6.16 -14.43 10.55
C ALA A 393 5.99 -15.18 11.89
N THR A 394 6.56 -14.65 12.99
CA THR A 394 6.40 -15.25 14.31
C THR A 394 4.98 -15.10 14.82
N ALA A 395 4.35 -13.94 14.66
CA ALA A 395 2.94 -13.72 15.00
C ALA A 395 2.04 -14.67 14.19
N TYR A 396 2.25 -14.76 12.89
CA TYR A 396 1.52 -15.68 12.01
C TYR A 396 1.66 -17.12 12.48
N LYS A 397 2.88 -17.59 12.74
CA LYS A 397 3.15 -18.93 13.27
C LYS A 397 2.42 -19.19 14.59
N LEU A 398 2.43 -18.23 15.52
CA LEU A 398 1.75 -18.38 16.82
C LEU A 398 0.23 -18.46 16.65
N ILE A 399 -0.35 -17.64 15.78
CA ILE A 399 -1.77 -17.71 15.46
C ILE A 399 -2.10 -19.07 14.83
N THR A 400 -1.33 -19.54 13.85
CA THR A 400 -1.50 -20.87 13.25
C THR A 400 -1.44 -21.99 14.29
N GLN A 401 -0.53 -21.90 15.27
CA GLN A 401 -0.45 -22.90 16.33
C GLN A 401 -1.70 -22.93 17.22
N GLU A 402 -2.27 -21.77 17.53
CA GLU A 402 -3.52 -21.68 18.29
C GLU A 402 -4.72 -22.17 17.46
N THR A 403 -4.80 -21.88 16.16
CA THR A 403 -5.91 -22.34 15.31
C THR A 403 -5.87 -23.84 15.08
N VAL A 404 -4.69 -24.42 14.84
CA VAL A 404 -4.56 -25.88 14.65
C VAL A 404 -4.88 -26.67 15.92
N SER A 405 -4.73 -26.05 17.09
CA SER A 405 -4.97 -26.72 18.38
C SER A 405 -6.41 -26.66 18.87
N ALA A 406 -7.29 -25.89 18.20
CA ALA A 406 -8.68 -25.66 18.60
C ALA A 406 -9.64 -26.04 17.46
N ARG A 407 -10.91 -26.30 17.78
CA ARG A 407 -11.97 -26.49 16.78
C ARG A 407 -12.51 -25.14 16.28
N PHE A 408 -13.19 -25.11 15.13
CA PHE A 408 -13.74 -23.87 14.56
C PHE A 408 -14.72 -23.16 15.50
N ASP A 409 -15.66 -23.89 16.09
CA ASP A 409 -16.62 -23.33 17.04
C ASP A 409 -15.91 -22.76 18.29
N GLU A 410 -14.82 -23.38 18.71
CA GLU A 410 -14.04 -22.95 19.87
C GLU A 410 -13.26 -21.66 19.58
N ILE A 411 -12.60 -21.56 18.42
CA ILE A 411 -11.79 -20.38 18.08
C ILE A 411 -12.65 -19.15 17.83
N ILE A 412 -13.83 -19.30 17.23
CA ILE A 412 -14.75 -18.19 16.98
C ILE A 412 -15.45 -17.74 18.27
N ALA A 413 -15.81 -18.66 19.15
CA ALA A 413 -16.44 -18.34 20.43
C ALA A 413 -15.46 -17.85 21.50
N ARG A 414 -14.14 -18.03 21.29
CA ARG A 414 -13.11 -17.63 22.25
C ARG A 414 -13.11 -16.13 22.48
N ASP A 415 -12.83 -15.72 23.72
CA ASP A 415 -12.62 -14.31 24.03
C ASP A 415 -11.37 -13.80 23.30
N ARG A 416 -11.58 -12.83 22.40
CA ARG A 416 -10.52 -12.19 21.61
C ARG A 416 -9.49 -11.52 22.51
N GLY A 417 -9.89 -10.95 23.65
CA GLY A 417 -8.99 -10.31 24.59
C GLY A 417 -8.03 -11.30 25.26
N GLU A 418 -8.52 -12.48 25.62
CA GLU A 418 -7.68 -13.55 26.18
C GLU A 418 -6.68 -14.06 25.14
N LEU A 419 -7.16 -14.32 23.91
CA LEU A 419 -6.29 -14.75 22.80
C LEU A 419 -5.23 -13.69 22.46
N SER A 420 -5.61 -12.41 22.40
CA SER A 420 -4.70 -11.28 22.21
C SER A 420 -3.60 -11.24 23.26
N MET A 421 -3.95 -11.40 24.54
CA MET A 421 -2.98 -11.40 25.64
C MET A 421 -2.04 -12.60 25.59
N LEU A 422 -2.56 -13.78 25.24
CA LEU A 422 -1.76 -14.99 25.07
C LEU A 422 -0.73 -14.82 23.95
N ILE A 423 -1.16 -14.37 22.77
CA ILE A 423 -0.29 -14.16 21.60
C ILE A 423 0.73 -13.06 21.89
N LYS A 424 0.31 -11.94 22.49
CA LYS A 424 1.23 -10.86 22.92
C LYS A 424 2.35 -11.40 23.80
N THR A 425 2.01 -12.20 24.81
CA THR A 425 2.98 -12.75 25.77
C THR A 425 3.97 -13.68 25.08
N LYS A 426 3.48 -14.59 24.21
CA LYS A 426 4.34 -15.51 23.44
C LYS A 426 5.22 -14.76 22.43
N LEU A 427 4.68 -13.74 21.77
CA LEU A 427 5.40 -12.94 20.78
C LEU A 427 6.50 -12.09 21.45
N GLN A 428 6.21 -11.48 22.60
CA GLN A 428 7.22 -10.77 23.39
C GLN A 428 8.34 -11.72 23.82
N ALA A 429 8.00 -12.91 24.33
CA ALA A 429 9.01 -13.90 24.71
C ALA A 429 9.89 -14.35 23.53
N ALA A 430 9.31 -14.48 22.33
CA ALA A 430 10.05 -14.81 21.12
C ALA A 430 10.99 -13.65 20.69
N ALA A 431 10.52 -12.40 20.77
CA ALA A 431 11.33 -11.22 20.48
C ALA A 431 12.49 -11.05 21.49
N ASP A 432 12.22 -11.29 22.77
CA ASP A 432 13.22 -11.22 23.85
C ASP A 432 14.28 -12.32 23.70
N LYS A 433 13.88 -13.55 23.33
CA LYS A 433 14.79 -14.67 23.08
C LYS A 433 15.81 -14.37 21.97
N MET A 434 15.38 -13.64 20.94
CA MET A 434 16.25 -13.21 19.85
C MET A 434 16.99 -11.92 20.18
N HIS A 435 16.75 -11.28 21.33
CA HIS A 435 17.28 -9.97 21.68
C HIS A 435 17.01 -8.93 20.59
N LEU A 436 15.75 -8.83 20.13
CA LEU A 436 15.34 -7.88 19.08
C LEU A 436 15.28 -6.43 19.57
N GLY A 437 15.19 -6.18 20.87
CA GLY A 437 15.03 -4.82 21.40
C GLY A 437 13.66 -4.19 21.10
N VAL A 438 12.62 -5.00 20.96
CA VAL A 438 11.25 -4.58 20.66
C VAL A 438 10.34 -4.79 21.88
N ASP A 439 9.43 -3.85 22.08
CA ASP A 439 8.35 -3.95 23.06
C ASP A 439 7.01 -4.07 22.32
N VAL A 440 6.38 -5.24 22.44
CA VAL A 440 5.06 -5.54 21.87
C VAL A 440 4.00 -4.92 22.78
N ILE A 441 3.36 -3.87 22.30
CA ILE A 441 2.38 -3.10 23.07
C ILE A 441 1.06 -3.85 23.11
N GLU A 442 0.57 -4.28 21.95
CA GLU A 442 -0.76 -4.88 21.84
C GLU A 442 -0.89 -5.78 20.61
N VAL A 443 -1.79 -6.76 20.70
CA VAL A 443 -2.19 -7.62 19.60
C VAL A 443 -3.71 -7.50 19.41
N VAL A 444 -4.07 -6.89 18.30
CA VAL A 444 -5.37 -6.54 17.69
C VAL A 444 -6.12 -7.62 16.90
N PHE A 445 -7.06 -8.44 17.41
CA PHE A 445 -7.91 -9.24 16.51
C PHE A 445 -9.09 -8.41 15.96
N LEU A 446 -8.99 -7.99 14.70
CA LEU A 446 -10.00 -7.18 14.03
C LEU A 446 -11.19 -8.03 13.59
N ALA A 447 -10.91 -9.13 12.89
CA ALA A 447 -11.92 -10.02 12.35
C ALA A 447 -11.44 -11.48 12.37
N MET A 448 -12.38 -12.40 12.59
CA MET A 448 -12.21 -13.84 12.47
C MET A 448 -13.48 -14.38 11.81
N HIS A 449 -13.37 -14.91 10.60
CA HIS A 449 -14.52 -15.35 9.84
C HIS A 449 -14.18 -16.54 8.93
N PRO A 450 -15.17 -17.39 8.58
CA PRO A 450 -14.99 -18.36 7.51
C PRO A 450 -14.70 -17.64 6.18
N PRO A 451 -14.06 -18.28 5.19
CA PRO A 451 -13.84 -17.71 3.87
C PRO A 451 -15.11 -17.09 3.29
N LEU A 452 -14.95 -15.95 2.62
CA LEU A 452 -16.07 -15.19 2.07
C LEU A 452 -16.92 -16.02 1.08
N GLU A 453 -16.30 -16.97 0.40
CA GLU A 453 -16.96 -17.86 -0.58
C GLU A 453 -18.05 -18.74 0.05
N ILE A 454 -17.93 -19.07 1.33
CA ILE A 454 -18.84 -19.97 2.04
C ILE A 454 -19.56 -19.31 3.21
N ALA A 455 -19.35 -18.00 3.44
CA ALA A 455 -19.92 -17.27 4.56
C ALA A 455 -21.46 -17.32 4.59
N GLU A 456 -22.13 -17.23 3.43
CA GLU A 456 -23.59 -17.32 3.31
C GLU A 456 -24.11 -18.70 3.78
N HIS A 457 -23.41 -19.78 3.41
CA HIS A 457 -23.78 -21.12 3.86
C HIS A 457 -23.58 -21.33 5.36
N PHE A 458 -22.55 -20.72 5.95
CA PHE A 458 -22.38 -20.73 7.41
C PHE A 458 -23.50 -19.96 8.11
N GLU A 459 -23.90 -18.80 7.57
CA GLU A 459 -25.02 -18.02 8.09
C GLU A 459 -26.32 -18.84 8.07
N ASP A 460 -26.58 -19.58 6.99
CA ASP A 460 -27.73 -20.49 6.89
C ASP A 460 -27.73 -21.58 7.97
N VAL A 461 -26.58 -22.22 8.22
CA VAL A 461 -26.46 -23.26 9.26
C VAL A 461 -26.72 -22.69 10.65
N ILE A 462 -26.14 -21.53 10.96
CA ILE A 462 -26.34 -20.85 12.24
C ILE A 462 -27.81 -20.43 12.38
N SER A 463 -28.41 -19.87 11.32
CA SER A 463 -29.82 -19.50 11.29
C SER A 463 -30.72 -20.72 11.58
N ALA A 464 -30.46 -21.85 10.92
CA ALA A 464 -31.20 -23.10 11.16
C ALA A 464 -31.04 -23.63 12.60
N GLN A 465 -29.85 -23.49 13.20
CA GLN A 465 -29.63 -23.85 14.61
C GLN A 465 -30.40 -22.94 15.57
N ILE A 466 -30.40 -21.63 15.32
CA ILE A 466 -31.17 -20.64 16.09
C ILE A 466 -32.67 -20.91 15.96
N ASP A 467 -33.16 -21.21 14.75
CA ASP A 467 -34.55 -21.56 14.50
C ASP A 467 -34.95 -22.83 15.26
N LYS A 468 -34.14 -23.90 15.17
CA LYS A 468 -34.36 -25.13 15.94
C LYS A 468 -34.47 -24.84 17.44
N LEU A 469 -33.54 -24.06 17.99
CA LEU A 469 -33.55 -23.71 19.41
C LEU A 469 -34.78 -22.89 19.76
N THR A 470 -35.17 -21.94 18.90
CA THR A 470 -36.37 -21.13 19.04
C THR A 470 -37.63 -21.99 19.05
N PHE A 471 -37.75 -22.97 18.14
CA PHE A 471 -38.88 -23.91 18.11
C PHE A 471 -38.96 -24.73 19.39
N VAL A 472 -37.84 -25.27 19.88
CA VAL A 472 -37.79 -26.03 21.14
C VAL A 472 -38.20 -25.16 22.33
N LEU A 473 -37.68 -23.94 22.43
CA LEU A 473 -38.02 -23.02 23.50
C LEU A 473 -39.51 -22.62 23.46
N ARG A 474 -40.06 -22.37 22.27
CA ARG A 474 -41.50 -22.08 22.11
C ARG A 474 -42.36 -23.25 22.55
N ALA A 475 -42.07 -24.47 22.10
CA ALA A 475 -42.78 -25.67 22.51
C ALA A 475 -42.73 -25.88 24.03
N ASN A 476 -41.56 -25.73 24.66
CA ASN A 476 -41.42 -25.82 26.11
C ASN A 476 -42.21 -24.72 26.85
N THR A 477 -42.21 -23.50 26.32
CA THR A 477 -42.96 -22.37 26.88
C THR A 477 -44.47 -22.65 26.82
N GLU A 478 -44.99 -23.17 25.71
CA GLU A 478 -46.40 -23.55 25.56
C GLU A 478 -46.80 -24.66 26.54
N VAL A 479 -45.96 -25.69 26.69
CA VAL A 479 -46.20 -26.76 27.67
C VAL A 479 -46.25 -26.20 29.09
N LEU A 480 -45.27 -25.38 29.49
CA LEU A 480 -45.22 -24.77 30.83
C LEU A 480 -46.41 -23.83 31.07
N TYR A 481 -46.80 -23.04 30.06
CA TYR A 481 -47.96 -22.16 30.11
C TYR A 481 -49.25 -22.97 30.32
N ASN A 482 -49.46 -24.01 29.51
CA ASN A 482 -50.65 -24.85 29.60
C ASN A 482 -50.74 -25.58 30.94
N ILE A 483 -49.63 -26.12 31.45
CA ILE A 483 -49.60 -26.75 32.79
C ILE A 483 -49.97 -25.74 33.87
N SER A 484 -49.36 -24.54 33.84
CA SER A 484 -49.58 -23.50 34.85
C SER A 484 -51.02 -22.98 34.80
N MET A 485 -51.54 -22.72 33.60
CA MET A 485 -52.91 -22.28 33.38
C MET A 485 -53.92 -23.33 33.85
N ASN A 486 -53.75 -24.59 33.44
CA ASN A 486 -54.65 -25.66 33.86
C ASN A 486 -54.62 -25.90 35.38
N LYS A 487 -53.45 -25.76 36.01
CA LYS A 487 -53.32 -25.84 37.48
C LYS A 487 -54.03 -24.67 38.16
N ALA A 488 -53.91 -23.46 37.64
CA ALA A 488 -54.61 -22.29 38.14
C ALA A 488 -56.13 -22.44 37.99
N LEU A 489 -56.61 -22.92 36.84
CA LEU A 489 -58.03 -23.19 36.59
C LEU A 489 -58.57 -24.28 37.53
N ALA A 490 -57.84 -25.38 37.70
CA ALA A 490 -58.22 -26.45 38.62
C ALA A 490 -58.31 -25.93 40.06
N LYS A 491 -57.32 -25.14 40.52
CA LYS A 491 -57.36 -24.54 41.86
C LYS A 491 -58.48 -23.52 42.01
N GLY A 492 -58.76 -22.74 40.95
CA GLY A 492 -59.90 -21.83 40.92
C GLY A 492 -61.24 -22.56 41.09
N LYS A 493 -61.43 -23.69 40.40
CA LYS A 493 -62.63 -24.54 40.54
C LYS A 493 -62.75 -25.19 41.92
N GLU A 494 -61.63 -25.62 42.50
CA GLU A 494 -61.59 -26.15 43.86
C GLU A 494 -62.04 -25.09 44.89
N LEU A 495 -61.49 -23.86 44.79
CA LEU A 495 -61.85 -22.75 45.66
C LEU A 495 -63.30 -22.28 45.46
N GLU A 496 -63.82 -22.31 44.24
CA GLU A 496 -65.22 -22.01 43.94
C GLU A 496 -66.16 -23.02 44.61
N ALA A 497 -65.85 -24.31 44.52
CA ALA A 497 -66.61 -25.37 45.17
C ALA A 497 -66.53 -25.29 46.70
N GLU A 498 -65.36 -24.99 47.26
CA GLU A 498 -65.17 -24.79 48.70
C GLU A 498 -65.96 -23.57 49.21
N SER A 499 -65.88 -22.45 48.49
CA SER A 499 -66.67 -21.25 48.80
C SER A 499 -68.17 -21.52 48.74
N TYR A 500 -68.64 -22.28 47.75
CA TYR A 500 -70.05 -22.65 47.63
C TYR A 500 -70.49 -23.52 48.81
N PHE A 501 -69.69 -24.53 49.17
CA PHE A 501 -69.96 -25.38 50.35
C PHE A 501 -70.04 -24.57 51.64
N LEU A 502 -69.08 -23.65 51.86
CA LEU A 502 -69.06 -22.77 53.03
C LEU A 502 -70.26 -21.81 53.07
N ASP A 503 -70.62 -21.21 51.93
CA ASP A 503 -71.79 -20.33 51.83
C ASP A 503 -73.10 -21.08 52.11
N GLU A 504 -73.29 -22.26 51.49
CA GLU A 504 -74.50 -23.07 51.67
C GLU A 504 -74.63 -23.58 53.11
N THR A 505 -73.53 -24.04 53.72
CA THR A 505 -73.53 -24.46 55.13
C THR A 505 -73.76 -23.29 56.08
N ALA A 506 -73.17 -22.12 55.82
CA ALA A 506 -73.41 -20.91 56.61
C ALA A 506 -74.87 -20.44 56.51
N LYS A 507 -75.47 -20.49 55.32
CA LYS A 507 -76.90 -20.20 55.12
C LYS A 507 -77.79 -21.19 55.87
N ALA A 508 -77.58 -22.49 55.68
CA ALA A 508 -78.37 -23.52 56.35
C ALA A 508 -78.28 -23.44 57.88
N THR A 509 -77.08 -23.21 58.42
CA THR A 509 -76.87 -23.03 59.87
C THR A 509 -77.50 -21.72 60.37
N GLY A 510 -77.39 -20.63 59.61
CA GLY A 510 -78.05 -19.36 59.91
C GLY A 510 -79.58 -19.49 59.95
N GLU A 511 -80.16 -20.20 58.98
CA GLU A 511 -81.60 -20.49 58.92
C GLU A 511 -82.05 -21.38 60.09
N ALA A 512 -81.31 -22.44 60.40
CA ALA A 512 -81.61 -23.32 61.53
C ALA A 512 -81.57 -22.55 62.87
N ASN A 513 -80.54 -21.72 63.09
CA ASN A 513 -80.42 -20.90 64.30
C ASN A 513 -81.53 -19.83 64.39
N SER A 514 -81.89 -19.23 63.26
CA SER A 514 -83.01 -18.29 63.17
C SER A 514 -84.34 -18.97 63.52
N LEU A 515 -84.56 -20.18 63.00
CA LEU A 515 -85.76 -20.98 63.32
C LEU A 515 -85.80 -21.35 64.80
N ALA A 516 -84.70 -21.84 65.37
CA ALA A 516 -84.60 -22.19 66.78
C ALA A 516 -84.91 -20.99 67.69
N SER A 517 -84.38 -19.81 67.35
CA SER A 517 -84.67 -18.56 68.07
C SER A 517 -86.14 -18.16 67.99
N ARG A 518 -86.79 -18.37 66.83
CA ARG A 518 -88.22 -18.09 66.65
C ARG A 518 -89.12 -19.06 67.41
N ILE A 519 -88.75 -20.34 67.50
CA ILE A 519 -89.50 -21.36 68.25
C ILE A 519 -89.61 -20.98 69.72
N ILE A 520 -88.52 -20.51 70.34
CA ILE A 520 -88.53 -20.04 71.75
C ILE A 520 -89.59 -18.94 71.95
N GLY A 521 -89.65 -17.96 71.05
CA GLY A 521 -90.65 -16.90 71.12
C GLY A 521 -92.08 -17.39 70.89
N TYR A 522 -92.25 -18.40 70.01
CA TYR A 522 -93.55 -19.03 69.74
C TYR A 522 -94.07 -19.84 70.93
N GLU A 523 -93.20 -20.56 71.63
CA GLU A 523 -93.55 -21.36 72.81
C GLU A 523 -93.97 -20.49 74.01
N TYR A 524 -93.41 -19.29 74.15
CA TYR A 524 -93.74 -18.36 75.24
C TYR A 524 -95.14 -17.73 75.09
N ASP A 525 -95.51 -17.27 73.89
CA ASP A 525 -96.85 -16.73 73.56
C ASP A 525 -97.21 -17.01 72.09
N PRO A 526 -98.00 -18.06 71.82
CA PRO A 526 -98.37 -18.45 70.47
C PRO A 526 -99.25 -17.43 69.72
N GLU A 527 -100.11 -16.67 70.42
CA GLU A 527 -101.04 -15.73 69.77
C GLU A 527 -100.28 -14.48 69.29
N LEU A 528 -99.45 -13.91 70.16
CA LEU A 528 -98.62 -12.76 69.82
C LEU A 528 -97.62 -13.08 68.70
N ALA A 529 -97.00 -14.27 68.72
CA ALA A 529 -96.08 -14.71 67.68
C ALA A 529 -96.76 -14.86 66.30
N ARG A 530 -97.97 -15.44 66.24
CA ARG A 530 -98.75 -15.54 64.98
C ARG A 530 -99.16 -14.18 64.46
N PHE A 531 -99.59 -13.27 65.33
CA PHE A 531 -99.94 -11.90 64.95
C PHE A 531 -98.72 -11.17 64.36
N ARG A 532 -97.57 -11.23 65.03
CA ARG A 532 -96.31 -10.66 64.53
C ARG A 532 -95.90 -11.23 63.18
N LEU A 533 -95.90 -12.56 62.99
CA LEU A 533 -95.57 -13.20 61.71
C LEU A 533 -96.53 -12.77 60.60
N ARG A 534 -97.82 -12.61 60.91
CA ARG A 534 -98.83 -12.11 59.95
C ARG A 534 -98.52 -10.67 59.54
N CYS A 535 -98.16 -9.81 60.50
CA CYS A 535 -97.74 -8.42 60.23
C CYS A 535 -96.43 -8.37 59.43
N GLU A 536 -95.42 -9.17 59.75
CA GLU A 536 -94.15 -9.24 59.00
C GLU A 536 -94.38 -9.74 57.56
N ASN A 537 -95.23 -10.75 57.37
CA ASN A 537 -95.58 -11.25 56.04
C ASN A 537 -96.40 -10.22 55.25
N LEU A 538 -97.37 -9.56 55.88
CA LEU A 538 -98.08 -8.43 55.29
C LEU A 538 -97.08 -7.34 54.88
N GLN A 539 -96.18 -6.93 55.77
CA GLN A 539 -95.15 -5.94 55.48
C GLN A 539 -94.30 -6.37 54.28
N LYS A 540 -93.77 -7.61 54.25
CA LYS A 540 -92.96 -8.10 53.12
C LYS A 540 -93.73 -8.11 51.80
N VAL A 541 -94.98 -8.55 51.80
CA VAL A 541 -95.82 -8.63 50.59
C VAL A 541 -96.27 -7.24 50.11
N LEU A 542 -96.44 -6.30 51.04
CA LEU A 542 -96.89 -4.94 50.79
C LEU A 542 -95.73 -3.96 50.55
N THR A 543 -94.49 -4.32 50.87
CA THR A 543 -93.29 -3.51 50.61
C THR A 543 -93.18 -3.27 49.10
N GLY A 544 -93.22 -2.01 48.67
CA GLY A 544 -93.17 -1.61 47.25
C GLY A 544 -94.51 -1.69 46.51
N LYS A 545 -95.64 -1.92 47.20
CA LYS A 545 -96.98 -1.89 46.62
C LYS A 545 -97.78 -0.68 47.12
N ASN A 546 -98.55 -0.06 46.23
CA ASN A 546 -99.44 1.05 46.60
C ASN A 546 -100.60 0.51 47.45
N LEU A 547 -100.70 1.00 48.68
CA LEU A 547 -101.73 0.63 49.64
C LEU A 547 -102.86 1.67 49.61
N TYR A 548 -104.06 1.22 49.28
CA TYR A 548 -105.27 2.04 49.34
C TYR A 548 -106.09 1.59 50.54
N VAL A 549 -106.14 2.41 51.60
CA VAL A 549 -106.97 2.15 52.77
C VAL A 549 -108.30 2.87 52.58
N ILE A 550 -109.39 2.09 52.58
CA ILE A 550 -110.76 2.60 52.42
C ILE A 550 -111.48 2.42 53.75
N ASP A 551 -111.74 3.54 54.43
CA ASP A 551 -112.51 3.57 55.68
C ASP A 551 -113.99 3.83 55.38
N SER A 552 -114.86 2.93 55.82
CA SER A 552 -116.31 3.02 55.62
C SER A 552 -116.98 4.11 56.47
N SER A 553 -116.31 4.61 57.52
CA SER A 553 -116.82 5.69 58.37
C SER A 553 -116.57 7.10 57.80
N LEU A 554 -115.70 7.21 56.79
CA LEU A 554 -115.32 8.48 56.14
C LEU A 554 -116.06 8.74 54.81
N MET A 555 -116.90 7.82 54.33
CA MET A 555 -117.65 7.99 53.07
C MET A 555 -118.93 8.80 53.27
N ARG A 556 -118.89 10.11 53.02
CA ARG A 556 -120.07 10.89 52.58
C ARG A 556 -120.17 10.85 51.05
N GLN A 557 -121.40 10.74 50.55
CA GLN A 557 -121.70 10.77 49.12
C GLN A 557 -120.97 11.95 48.45
N GLU A 558 -120.00 11.64 47.58
CA GLU A 558 -119.32 12.49 46.59
C GLU A 558 -117.83 12.82 46.73
N ASP A 559 -117.13 12.52 47.85
CA ASP A 559 -115.67 12.71 47.90
C ASP A 559 -114.88 11.42 48.15
N LYS A 560 -113.98 11.07 47.21
CA LYS A 560 -112.97 10.01 47.40
C LYS A 560 -111.69 10.65 47.94
N ILE A 561 -111.44 10.52 49.23
CA ILE A 561 -110.15 10.86 49.82
C ILE A 561 -109.23 9.65 49.66
N PHE A 562 -108.16 9.83 48.88
CA PHE A 562 -107.11 8.82 48.72
C PHE A 562 -105.92 9.20 49.61
N LEU A 563 -105.65 8.41 50.65
CA LEU A 563 -104.44 8.51 51.45
C LEU A 563 -103.41 7.52 50.90
N ASP A 564 -102.42 8.06 50.20
CA ASP A 564 -101.21 7.32 49.85
C ASP A 564 -100.32 7.23 51.10
N ILE A 565 -100.14 6.01 51.60
CA ILE A 565 -99.32 5.71 52.78
C ILE A 565 -97.99 5.10 52.37
N SER A 566 -97.56 5.27 51.12
CA SER A 566 -96.17 5.03 50.75
C SER A 566 -95.29 5.97 51.58
N GLY A 567 -94.71 5.43 52.66
CA GLY A 567 -93.68 6.10 53.43
C GLY A 567 -92.39 6.21 52.62
N GLN A 568 -92.43 6.99 51.53
CA GLN A 568 -91.25 7.54 50.89
C GLN A 568 -91.13 9.01 51.33
N GLU A 569 -90.18 9.27 52.23
CA GLU A 569 -89.49 10.56 52.15
C GLU A 569 -88.72 10.57 50.82
N ARG A 570 -89.33 11.21 49.81
CA ARG A 570 -88.86 11.50 48.45
C ARG A 570 -88.80 10.37 47.43
#